data_AF-A0A1T4ZFL1-F1
#
_entry.id   AF-A0A1T4ZFL1-F1
#
_cell.length_a   1.000
_cell.length_b   1.000
_cell.length_c   1.000
_cell.angle_alpha   90.00
_cell.angle_beta   90.00
_cell.angle_gamma   90.00
#
_symmetry.space_group_name_H-M   'P 1'
#
loop_
_entity.id
_entity.type
_entity.pdbx_description
1 polymer ?
#
loop_
_entity_poly.entity_id
_entity_poly.type
_entity_poly.pdbx_seq_one_letter_code
_entity_poly.pdbx_strand_id
1 'polypeptide(L)'
;MINLLTFSSLQNTTVTIKSSYQNIDDTAFVSATIKPNIFQEYLYNLSPRIESNDQSYQKIACLLQCILILTTLSQNGLEEAYQKLESIQQIDKITTDNYSIESKLELEAKFNTLAEEWRAETRMLSLVTQKSMHSAYQRIIGMGQPVVPLILRDLEQKPDHWFWALRAITGDNPVKSEQCGRMKLMAQAWIQWGKEHGYEW
;
A
#
# COMPACT_ATOMS: atom_id res chain seq x y z
N MET A 1 8.61 -11.14 -10.04
CA MET A 1 8.45 -9.87 -10.80
C MET A 1 6.96 -9.63 -10.96
N ILE A 2 6.47 -8.56 -10.36
CA ILE A 2 5.07 -8.11 -10.36
C ILE A 2 4.74 -7.62 -11.76
N ASN A 3 3.60 -8.05 -12.32
CA ASN A 3 2.94 -7.30 -13.39
C ASN A 3 1.43 -7.25 -13.11
N LEU A 4 1.02 -6.08 -12.62
CA LEU A 4 -0.33 -5.57 -12.67
C LEU A 4 -0.76 -5.44 -14.14
N LEU A 5 -1.64 -6.31 -14.61
CA LEU A 5 -2.49 -6.04 -15.77
C LEU A 5 -3.94 -6.22 -15.35
N THR A 6 -4.51 -5.09 -14.93
CA THR A 6 -5.87 -4.63 -15.25
C THR A 6 -7.01 -5.65 -15.07
N PHE A 7 -7.61 -5.56 -13.88
CA PHE A 7 -9.06 -5.67 -13.69
C PHE A 7 -9.81 -4.86 -14.77
N SER A 8 -10.41 -5.54 -15.75
CA SER A 8 -11.65 -5.10 -16.40
C SER A 8 -12.24 -6.25 -17.21
N SER A 9 -13.53 -6.53 -16.99
CA SER A 9 -14.38 -7.36 -17.84
C SER A 9 -14.22 -8.90 -17.74
N LEU A 10 -14.54 -9.49 -16.59
CA LEU A 10 -15.20 -10.80 -16.54
C LEU A 10 -16.73 -10.59 -16.44
N GLN A 11 -17.34 -9.88 -17.39
CA GLN A 11 -18.81 -9.74 -17.46
C GLN A 11 -19.49 -10.64 -18.48
N ASN A 12 -18.77 -11.44 -19.27
CA ASN A 12 -19.38 -12.27 -20.32
C ASN A 12 -18.84 -13.69 -20.29
N THR A 13 -19.34 -14.51 -19.37
CA THR A 13 -19.19 -15.96 -19.46
C THR A 13 -20.07 -16.44 -20.62
N THR A 14 -19.44 -16.85 -21.73
CA THR A 14 -20.16 -17.30 -22.93
C THR A 14 -20.66 -18.72 -22.71
N VAL A 15 -21.97 -18.92 -22.55
CA VAL A 15 -22.59 -20.25 -22.47
C VAL A 15 -23.10 -20.64 -23.85
N THR A 16 -22.46 -21.62 -24.49
CA THR A 16 -22.92 -22.17 -25.77
C THR A 16 -23.82 -23.38 -25.50
N ILE A 17 -25.12 -23.26 -25.75
CA ILE A 17 -26.07 -24.36 -25.60
C ILE A 17 -26.25 -25.02 -26.98
N LYS A 18 -25.79 -26.26 -27.13
CA LYS A 18 -26.12 -27.10 -28.29
C LYS A 18 -27.37 -27.92 -27.97
N SER A 19 -28.48 -27.60 -28.62
CA SER A 19 -29.68 -28.44 -28.62
C SER A 19 -29.59 -29.42 -29.80
N SER A 20 -29.58 -30.72 -29.51
CA SER A 20 -29.72 -31.77 -30.52
C SER A 20 -31.15 -32.29 -30.48
N TYR A 21 -32.01 -31.80 -31.37
CA TYR A 21 -33.23 -32.51 -31.74
C TYR A 21 -33.04 -33.10 -33.13
N GLN A 22 -33.13 -34.42 -33.22
CA GLN A 22 -33.09 -35.15 -34.47
C GLN A 22 -34.38 -34.91 -35.26
N ASN A 23 -34.32 -34.09 -36.31
CA ASN A 23 -34.83 -34.45 -37.63
C ASN A 23 -34.52 -33.38 -38.69
N ILE A 24 -33.76 -33.81 -39.70
CA ILE A 24 -33.82 -33.51 -41.15
C ILE A 24 -33.78 -32.03 -41.58
N ASP A 25 -32.64 -31.69 -42.18
CA ASP A 25 -32.42 -30.70 -43.24
C ASP A 25 -32.95 -29.28 -43.02
N ASP A 26 -32.34 -28.57 -42.07
CA ASP A 26 -31.94 -27.15 -42.21
C ASP A 26 -31.28 -26.68 -40.89
N THR A 27 -29.95 -26.80 -40.81
CA THR A 27 -29.18 -26.24 -39.68
C THR A 27 -29.12 -24.71 -39.77
N ALA A 28 -30.14 -24.03 -39.27
CA ALA A 28 -30.06 -22.59 -39.01
C ALA A 28 -29.17 -22.35 -37.77
N PHE A 29 -27.96 -21.84 -37.98
CA PHE A 29 -27.10 -21.36 -36.91
C PHE A 29 -27.70 -20.08 -36.32
N VAL A 30 -28.29 -20.17 -35.12
CA VAL A 30 -28.68 -18.99 -34.34
C VAL A 30 -27.68 -18.84 -33.19
N SER A 31 -26.64 -18.04 -33.39
CA SER A 31 -25.78 -17.57 -32.31
C SER A 31 -26.43 -16.36 -31.65
N ALA A 32 -26.97 -16.51 -30.45
CA ALA A 32 -27.47 -15.39 -29.66
C ALA A 32 -26.42 -14.98 -28.61
N THR A 33 -25.85 -13.78 -28.74
CA THR A 33 -25.01 -13.15 -27.72
C THR A 33 -25.91 -12.50 -26.69
N ILE A 34 -26.07 -13.10 -25.52
CA ILE A 34 -26.97 -12.57 -24.48
C ILE A 34 -26.13 -11.88 -23.40
N LYS A 35 -26.29 -10.56 -23.26
CA LYS A 35 -25.71 -9.76 -22.17
C LYS A 35 -26.46 -10.06 -20.85
N PRO A 36 -25.79 -10.07 -19.68
CA PRO A 36 -26.40 -10.47 -18.40
C PRO A 36 -27.69 -9.70 -18.03
N ASN A 37 -27.74 -8.40 -18.36
CA ASN A 37 -28.90 -7.54 -18.04
C ASN A 37 -30.11 -7.73 -18.96
N ILE A 38 -30.03 -8.54 -20.01
CA ILE A 38 -31.15 -8.78 -20.94
C ILE A 38 -31.97 -10.01 -20.51
N PHE A 39 -31.41 -10.90 -19.67
CA PHE A 39 -32.09 -12.15 -19.27
C PHE A 39 -33.36 -11.93 -18.45
N GLN A 40 -33.38 -10.98 -17.50
CA GLN A 40 -34.60 -10.68 -16.74
C GLN A 40 -35.71 -10.10 -17.62
N GLU A 41 -35.36 -9.22 -18.56
CA GLU A 41 -36.30 -8.59 -19.49
C GLU A 41 -36.83 -9.60 -20.53
N TYR A 42 -35.99 -10.54 -20.99
CA TYR A 42 -36.41 -11.63 -21.89
C TYR A 42 -37.33 -12.64 -21.19
N LEU A 43 -37.01 -13.03 -19.95
CA LEU A 43 -37.85 -13.96 -19.18
C LEU A 43 -39.21 -13.33 -18.80
N TYR A 44 -39.25 -12.04 -18.48
CA TYR A 44 -40.48 -11.31 -18.22
C TYR A 44 -41.36 -11.17 -19.46
N ASN A 45 -40.76 -10.88 -20.63
CA ASN A 45 -41.47 -10.74 -21.91
C ASN A 45 -41.87 -12.07 -22.57
N LEU A 46 -41.25 -13.19 -22.21
CA LEU A 46 -41.64 -14.54 -22.65
C LEU A 46 -42.79 -15.12 -21.83
N SER A 47 -43.00 -14.63 -20.60
CA SER A 47 -44.02 -15.12 -19.66
C SER A 47 -45.47 -15.08 -20.17
N PRO A 48 -45.95 -14.03 -20.89
CA PRO A 48 -47.36 -13.95 -21.27
C PRO A 48 -47.72 -14.65 -22.59
N ARG A 49 -46.77 -15.26 -23.32
CA ARG A 49 -47.02 -15.83 -24.67
C ARG A 49 -47.10 -17.35 -24.74
N ILE A 50 -46.95 -18.05 -23.60
CA ILE A 50 -46.90 -19.52 -23.57
C ILE A 50 -47.98 -20.05 -22.62
N GLU A 51 -49.24 -19.88 -23.01
CA GLU A 51 -50.34 -20.72 -22.54
C GLU A 51 -50.42 -21.96 -23.44
N SER A 52 -49.46 -22.88 -23.31
CA SER A 52 -49.60 -24.21 -23.90
C SER A 52 -49.47 -25.26 -22.82
N ASN A 53 -50.51 -26.09 -22.68
CA ASN A 53 -50.72 -27.11 -21.66
C ASN A 53 -49.79 -28.34 -21.81
N ASP A 54 -48.57 -28.12 -22.29
CA ASP A 54 -47.61 -29.15 -22.68
C ASP A 54 -46.54 -29.32 -21.59
N GLN A 55 -46.55 -30.52 -20.99
CA GLN A 55 -45.71 -30.96 -19.88
C GLN A 55 -44.20 -30.81 -20.18
N SER A 56 -43.83 -30.71 -21.45
CA SER A 56 -42.45 -30.51 -21.92
C SER A 56 -41.92 -29.11 -21.57
N TYR A 57 -42.77 -28.07 -21.64
CA TYR A 57 -42.37 -26.69 -21.35
C TYR A 57 -42.23 -26.41 -19.87
N GLN A 58 -43.08 -26.99 -19.03
CA GLN A 58 -42.95 -26.92 -17.57
C GLN A 58 -41.61 -27.51 -17.11
N LYS A 59 -41.14 -28.59 -17.76
CA LYS A 59 -39.83 -29.18 -17.47
C LYS A 59 -38.68 -28.26 -17.89
N ILE A 60 -38.75 -27.62 -19.05
CA ILE A 60 -37.73 -26.69 -19.53
C ILE A 60 -37.69 -25.43 -18.66
N ALA A 61 -38.84 -24.86 -18.30
CA ALA A 61 -38.92 -23.71 -17.41
C ALA A 61 -38.34 -24.03 -16.01
N CYS A 62 -38.63 -25.21 -15.48
CA CYS A 62 -38.07 -25.67 -14.20
C CYS A 62 -36.54 -25.89 -14.28
N LEU A 63 -36.03 -26.45 -15.38
CA LEU A 63 -34.59 -26.60 -15.60
C LEU A 63 -33.87 -25.26 -15.72
N LEU A 64 -34.46 -24.29 -16.44
CA LEU A 64 -33.89 -22.94 -16.54
C LEU A 64 -33.91 -22.22 -15.18
N GLN A 65 -34.99 -22.35 -14.41
CA GLN A 65 -35.08 -21.80 -13.06
C GLN A 65 -34.04 -22.43 -12.12
N CYS A 66 -33.84 -23.75 -12.19
CA CYS A 66 -32.81 -24.47 -11.44
C CYS A 66 -31.40 -24.02 -11.82
N ILE A 67 -31.10 -23.86 -13.11
CA ILE A 67 -29.78 -23.35 -13.56
C ILE A 67 -29.56 -21.93 -13.02
N LEU A 68 -30.58 -21.07 -13.09
CA LEU A 68 -30.48 -19.71 -12.55
C LEU A 68 -30.18 -19.73 -11.05
N ILE A 69 -30.92 -20.52 -10.27
CA ILE A 69 -30.73 -20.67 -8.82
C ILE A 69 -29.35 -21.24 -8.49
N LEU A 70 -28.87 -22.23 -9.23
CA LEU A 70 -27.54 -22.80 -9.03
C LEU A 70 -26.43 -21.78 -9.35
N THR A 71 -26.61 -20.95 -10.38
CA THR A 71 -25.65 -19.88 -10.69
C THR A 71 -25.64 -18.77 -9.65
N THR A 72 -26.78 -18.38 -9.09
CA THR A 72 -26.84 -17.35 -8.04
C THR A 72 -26.30 -17.87 -6.71
N LEU A 73 -26.57 -19.12 -6.34
CA LEU A 73 -25.96 -19.76 -5.17
C LEU A 73 -24.43 -19.84 -5.28
N SER A 74 -23.90 -20.10 -6.49
CA SER A 74 -22.46 -20.08 -6.74
C SER A 74 -21.85 -18.68 -6.68
N GLN A 75 -22.58 -17.65 -7.12
CA GLN A 75 -22.10 -16.26 -7.08
C GLN A 75 -22.09 -15.69 -5.67
N ASN A 76 -23.09 -15.98 -4.84
CA ASN A 76 -23.14 -15.53 -3.44
C ASN A 76 -21.96 -16.07 -2.61
N GLY A 77 -21.57 -17.33 -2.83
CA GLY A 77 -20.41 -17.92 -2.15
C GLY A 77 -19.08 -17.29 -2.59
N LEU A 78 -18.99 -16.79 -3.83
CA LEU A 78 -17.83 -16.05 -4.30
C LEU A 78 -17.79 -14.63 -3.72
N GLU A 79 -18.94 -13.96 -3.63
CA GLU A 79 -19.01 -12.58 -3.11
C GLU A 79 -18.70 -12.50 -1.61
N GLU A 80 -19.15 -13.48 -0.82
CA GLU A 80 -18.73 -13.62 0.58
C GLU A 80 -17.21 -13.87 0.72
N ALA A 81 -16.62 -14.64 -0.19
CA ALA A 81 -15.18 -14.87 -0.20
C ALA A 81 -14.39 -13.60 -0.57
N TYR A 82 -14.86 -12.82 -1.54
CA TYR A 82 -14.23 -11.54 -1.92
C TYR A 82 -14.29 -10.50 -0.81
N GLN A 83 -15.46 -10.33 -0.16
CA GLN A 83 -15.61 -9.46 1.01
C GLN A 83 -14.65 -9.85 2.15
N LYS A 84 -14.48 -11.16 2.39
CA LYS A 84 -13.58 -11.67 3.42
C LYS A 84 -12.11 -11.42 3.07
N LEU A 85 -11.73 -11.55 1.80
CA LEU A 85 -10.38 -11.25 1.32
C LEU A 85 -10.05 -9.74 1.43
N GLU A 86 -10.99 -8.84 1.13
CA GLU A 86 -10.78 -7.38 1.31
C GLU A 86 -10.53 -7.02 2.78
N SER A 87 -11.27 -7.61 3.71
CA SER A 87 -11.04 -7.38 5.15
C SER A 87 -9.67 -7.88 5.64
N ILE A 88 -9.14 -8.95 5.05
CA ILE A 88 -7.80 -9.48 5.36
C ILE A 88 -6.70 -8.55 4.81
N GLN A 89 -6.86 -8.02 3.60
CA GLN A 89 -5.90 -7.06 3.02
C GLN A 89 -5.76 -5.78 3.85
N GLN A 90 -6.85 -5.34 4.49
CA GLN A 90 -6.81 -4.19 5.37
C GLN A 90 -6.06 -4.46 6.69
N ILE A 91 -6.08 -5.72 7.17
CA ILE A 91 -5.31 -6.15 8.35
C ILE A 91 -3.81 -6.17 8.05
N ASP A 92 -3.40 -6.65 6.87
CA ASP A 92 -1.98 -6.67 6.44
C ASP A 92 -1.38 -5.26 6.31
N LYS A 93 -2.18 -4.29 5.89
CA LYS A 93 -1.75 -2.89 5.85
C LYS A 93 -1.52 -2.33 7.26
N ILE A 94 -2.43 -2.62 8.19
CA ILE A 94 -2.33 -2.18 9.59
C ILE A 94 -1.10 -2.78 10.28
N THR A 95 -0.80 -4.07 10.06
CA THR A 95 0.40 -4.71 10.64
C THR A 95 1.69 -4.14 10.06
N THR A 96 1.70 -3.81 8.77
CA THR A 96 2.86 -3.19 8.10
C THR A 96 3.12 -1.77 8.62
N ASP A 97 2.08 -0.96 8.77
CA ASP A 97 2.20 0.42 9.28
C ASP A 97 2.63 0.43 10.76
N ASN A 98 2.10 -0.48 11.58
CA ASN A 98 2.43 -0.55 13.01
C ASN A 98 3.91 -0.96 13.23
N TYR A 99 4.44 -1.85 12.40
CA TYR A 99 5.85 -2.25 12.43
C TYR A 99 6.81 -1.10 12.03
N SER A 100 6.41 -0.30 11.03
CA SER A 100 7.20 0.87 10.63
C SER A 100 7.20 1.98 11.69
N ILE A 101 6.11 2.11 12.46
CA ILE A 101 6.03 3.08 13.56
C ILE A 101 6.87 2.61 14.74
N GLU A 102 6.75 1.33 15.13
CA GLU A 102 7.52 0.77 16.24
C GLU A 102 9.03 0.88 15.99
N SER A 103 9.49 0.54 14.79
CA SER A 103 10.90 0.72 14.40
C SER A 103 11.37 2.18 14.38
N LYS A 104 10.52 3.13 13.99
CA LYS A 104 10.84 4.57 14.05
C LYS A 104 10.95 5.07 15.50
N LEU A 105 10.04 4.64 16.37
CA LEU A 105 10.06 4.99 17.79
C LEU A 105 11.29 4.40 18.50
N GLU A 106 11.65 3.16 18.18
CA GLU A 106 12.88 2.53 18.71
C GLU A 106 14.14 3.28 18.25
N LEU A 107 14.20 3.69 16.97
CA LEU A 107 15.29 4.48 16.43
C LEU A 107 15.43 5.82 17.17
N GLU A 108 14.31 6.51 17.37
CA GLU A 108 14.26 7.79 18.07
C GLU A 108 14.65 7.66 19.54
N ALA A 109 14.14 6.64 20.24
CA ALA A 109 14.49 6.36 21.62
C ALA A 109 16.00 6.10 21.75
N LYS A 110 16.57 5.27 20.88
CA LYS A 110 18.00 4.98 20.86
C LYS A 110 18.85 6.22 20.59
N PHE A 111 18.44 7.06 19.64
CA PHE A 111 19.10 8.33 19.37
C PHE A 111 19.08 9.23 20.61
N ASN A 112 17.91 9.43 21.24
CA ASN A 112 17.76 10.29 22.40
C ASN A 112 18.62 9.83 23.58
N THR A 113 18.63 8.53 23.88
CA THR A 113 19.49 7.96 24.93
C THR A 113 20.97 8.26 24.67
N LEU A 114 21.45 8.01 23.45
CA LEU A 114 22.86 8.27 23.09
C LEU A 114 23.20 9.77 23.10
N ALA A 115 22.27 10.62 22.65
CA ALA A 115 22.46 12.06 22.64
C ALA A 115 22.52 12.64 24.06
N GLU A 116 21.71 12.12 24.99
CA GLU A 116 21.75 12.48 26.40
C GLU A 116 23.04 12.02 27.08
N GLU A 117 23.44 10.76 26.88
CA GLU A 117 24.71 10.19 27.36
C GLU A 117 25.89 11.06 26.90
N TRP A 118 25.96 11.34 25.60
CA TRP A 118 26.99 12.20 25.02
C TRP A 118 27.01 13.60 25.65
N ARG A 119 25.85 14.25 25.83
CA ARG A 119 25.81 15.59 26.45
C ARG A 119 26.21 15.56 27.91
N ALA A 120 25.83 14.52 28.66
CA ALA A 120 26.16 14.39 30.07
C ALA A 120 27.68 14.26 30.27
N GLU A 121 28.31 13.40 29.46
CA GLU A 121 29.73 13.05 29.61
C GLU A 121 30.66 14.05 28.92
N THR A 122 30.20 14.77 27.89
CA THR A 122 31.03 15.73 27.15
C THR A 122 30.83 17.19 27.55
N ARG A 123 29.94 17.51 28.50
CA ARG A 123 29.62 18.90 28.91
C ARG A 123 30.85 19.72 29.32
N MET A 124 31.82 19.07 29.96
CA MET A 124 33.04 19.71 30.49
C MET A 124 34.18 19.74 29.46
N LEU A 125 34.00 19.16 28.28
CA LEU A 125 35.02 19.11 27.24
C LEU A 125 34.91 20.33 26.32
N SER A 126 36.02 21.04 26.17
CA SER A 126 36.10 22.21 25.28
C SER A 126 36.56 21.86 23.86
N LEU A 127 37.18 20.70 23.65
CA LEU A 127 37.68 20.28 22.34
C LEU A 127 36.60 19.52 21.58
N VAL A 128 36.15 20.10 20.46
CA VAL A 128 35.18 19.47 19.55
C VAL A 128 35.66 18.10 19.09
N THR A 129 36.95 17.93 18.80
CA THR A 129 37.54 16.66 18.41
C THR A 129 37.36 15.57 19.49
N GLN A 130 37.56 15.91 20.77
CA GLN A 130 37.33 14.99 21.88
C GLN A 130 35.83 14.68 22.04
N LYS A 131 34.96 15.69 21.93
CA LYS A 131 33.50 15.47 21.96
C LYS A 131 33.05 14.51 20.84
N SER A 132 33.61 14.66 19.65
CA SER A 132 33.29 13.82 18.48
C SER A 132 33.81 12.40 18.59
N MET A 133 34.91 12.14 19.30
CA MET A 133 35.45 10.80 19.51
C MET A 133 34.72 9.99 20.59
N HIS A 134 33.78 10.60 21.30
CA HIS A 134 32.98 9.92 22.32
C HIS A 134 32.22 8.72 21.76
N SER A 135 32.16 7.62 22.50
CA SER A 135 31.52 6.36 22.08
C SER A 135 30.07 6.57 21.64
N ALA A 136 29.26 7.28 22.44
CA ALA A 136 27.86 7.59 22.11
C ALA A 136 27.72 8.39 20.80
N TYR A 137 28.62 9.35 20.55
CA TYR A 137 28.62 10.12 19.31
C TYR A 137 28.96 9.25 18.09
N GLN A 138 29.97 8.37 18.22
CA GLN A 138 30.35 7.41 17.19
C GLN A 138 29.23 6.41 16.89
N ARG A 139 28.48 5.98 17.92
CA ARG A 139 27.32 5.10 17.76
C ARG A 139 26.19 5.80 16.99
N ILE A 140 25.94 7.10 17.23
CA ILE A 140 25.00 7.90 16.44
C ILE A 140 25.43 7.95 14.97
N ILE A 141 26.72 8.19 14.69
CA ILE A 141 27.24 8.13 13.30
C ILE A 141 26.98 6.75 12.69
N GLY A 142 27.24 5.68 13.44
CA GLY A 142 27.00 4.30 13.01
C GLY A 142 25.53 3.95 12.74
N MET A 143 24.57 4.76 13.21
CA MET A 143 23.15 4.60 12.87
C MET A 143 22.83 5.07 11.44
N GLY A 144 23.69 5.91 10.84
CA GLY A 144 23.63 6.26 9.42
C GLY A 144 22.45 7.16 9.01
N GLN A 145 22.04 7.05 7.75
CA GLN A 145 21.05 7.95 7.12
C GLN A 145 19.72 8.11 7.89
N PRO A 146 19.11 7.06 8.49
CA PRO A 146 17.84 7.20 9.20
C PRO A 146 17.84 8.18 10.38
N VAL A 147 19.02 8.49 10.96
CA VAL A 147 19.11 9.42 12.11
C VAL A 147 19.25 10.89 11.69
N VAL A 148 19.47 11.19 10.40
CA VAL A 148 19.65 12.57 9.91
C VAL A 148 18.47 13.48 10.27
N PRO A 149 17.19 13.10 10.06
CA PRO A 149 16.05 13.94 10.47
C PRO A 149 16.05 14.23 11.98
N LEU A 150 16.42 13.22 12.80
CA LEU A 150 16.45 13.34 14.26
C LEU A 150 17.54 14.32 14.71
N ILE A 151 18.71 14.27 14.07
CA ILE A 151 19.81 15.21 14.34
C ILE A 151 19.42 16.63 13.92
N LEU A 152 18.77 16.80 12.76
CA LEU A 152 18.33 18.12 12.28
C LEU A 152 17.27 18.74 13.21
N ARG A 153 16.31 17.94 13.69
CA ARG A 153 15.33 18.34 14.69
C ARG A 153 15.98 18.78 16.00
N ASP A 154 16.97 18.01 16.47
CA ASP A 154 17.70 18.34 17.70
C ASP A 154 18.50 19.64 17.54
N LEU A 155 19.14 19.82 16.38
CA LEU A 155 19.92 21.01 16.03
C LEU A 155 19.05 22.27 15.95
N GLU A 156 17.80 22.15 15.49
CA GLU A 156 16.81 23.23 15.46
C GLU A 156 16.40 23.67 16.87
N GLN A 157 16.20 22.72 17.78
CA GLN A 157 15.84 23.03 19.18
C GLN A 157 17.03 23.56 19.97
N LYS A 158 18.20 22.94 19.80
CA LYS A 158 19.41 23.24 20.55
C LYS A 158 20.64 23.09 19.66
N PRO A 159 21.19 24.20 19.14
CA PRO A 159 22.43 24.17 18.37
C PRO A 159 23.58 23.58 19.20
N ASP A 160 23.96 22.33 18.89
CA ASP A 160 25.07 21.60 19.50
C ASP A 160 26.05 21.11 18.42
N HIS A 161 27.13 20.45 18.81
CA HIS A 161 28.23 20.05 17.92
C HIS A 161 27.91 18.84 17.03
N TRP A 162 26.75 18.83 16.35
CA TRP A 162 26.31 17.75 15.46
C TRP A 162 26.88 17.83 14.04
N PHE A 163 27.53 18.92 13.66
CA PHE A 163 27.98 19.16 12.29
C PHE A 163 28.94 18.08 11.77
N TRP A 164 29.77 17.50 12.65
CA TRP A 164 30.69 16.43 12.27
C TRP A 164 29.94 15.12 12.01
N ALA A 165 28.92 14.79 12.82
CA ALA A 165 28.04 13.66 12.57
C ALA A 165 27.29 13.81 11.25
N LEU A 166 26.67 14.97 11.02
CA LEU A 166 25.93 15.24 9.78
C LEU A 166 26.83 15.06 8.56
N ARG A 167 28.03 15.67 8.56
CA ARG A 167 29.00 15.51 7.48
C ARG A 167 29.45 14.05 7.30
N ALA A 168 29.67 13.32 8.38
CA ALA A 168 30.10 11.92 8.30
C ALA A 168 29.01 11.01 7.72
N ILE A 169 27.75 11.29 8.02
CA ILE A 169 26.60 10.48 7.58
C ILE A 169 26.17 10.85 6.14
N THR A 170 26.10 12.15 5.83
CA THR A 170 25.58 12.64 4.54
C THR A 170 26.65 12.79 3.48
N GLY A 171 27.92 12.96 3.89
CA GLY A 171 29.03 13.28 2.99
C GLY A 171 29.08 14.76 2.58
N ASP A 172 28.08 15.56 2.94
CA ASP A 172 27.94 16.95 2.52
C ASP A 172 28.48 17.95 3.54
N ASN A 173 28.70 19.19 3.09
CA ASN A 173 29.01 20.32 3.96
C ASN A 173 28.40 21.62 3.41
N PRO A 174 27.18 22.00 3.84
CA PRO A 174 26.52 23.23 3.39
C PRO A 174 27.06 24.50 4.07
N VAL A 175 27.94 24.36 5.08
CA VAL A 175 28.48 25.49 5.85
C VAL A 175 29.53 26.24 5.03
N LYS A 176 29.29 27.54 4.79
CA LYS A 176 30.24 28.42 4.11
C LYS A 176 31.40 28.82 5.02
N SER A 177 32.54 29.16 4.45
CA SER A 177 33.75 29.58 5.19
C SER A 177 33.49 30.71 6.19
N GLU A 178 32.61 31.66 5.84
CA GLU A 178 32.28 32.83 6.66
C GLU A 178 31.37 32.49 7.85
N GLN A 179 30.75 31.32 7.81
CA GLN A 179 29.87 30.80 8.87
C GLN A 179 30.61 29.92 9.86
N CYS A 180 31.82 29.45 9.52
CA CYS A 180 32.63 28.60 10.38
C CYS A 180 32.86 29.21 11.76
N GLY A 181 32.64 28.41 12.82
CA GLY A 181 32.72 28.86 14.21
C GLY A 181 31.48 29.62 14.72
N ARG A 182 30.54 29.97 13.85
CA ARG A 182 29.29 30.67 14.21
C ARG A 182 28.17 29.63 14.33
N MET A 183 28.11 28.94 15.47
CA MET A 183 27.20 27.81 15.77
C MET A 183 25.78 27.98 15.20
N LYS A 184 25.14 29.14 15.43
CA LYS A 184 23.77 29.41 14.95
C LYS A 184 23.67 29.43 13.41
N LEU A 185 24.64 30.05 12.73
CA LEU A 185 24.64 30.11 11.26
C LEU A 185 24.96 28.74 10.65
N MET A 186 25.86 27.99 11.30
CA MET A 186 26.15 26.61 10.89
C MET A 186 24.92 25.72 11.03
N ALA A 187 24.17 25.85 12.13
CA ALA A 187 22.90 25.15 12.35
C ALA A 187 21.87 25.50 11.28
N GLN A 188 21.69 26.80 10.98
CA GLN A 188 20.79 27.25 9.92
C GLN A 188 21.16 26.70 8.54
N ALA A 189 22.45 26.63 8.20
CA ALA A 189 22.90 26.07 6.93
C ALA A 189 22.53 24.58 6.81
N TRP A 190 22.68 23.81 7.89
CA TRP A 190 22.28 22.40 7.91
C TRP A 190 20.77 22.18 7.91
N ILE A 191 20.01 23.00 8.62
CA ILE A 191 18.54 22.96 8.62
C ILE A 191 18.01 23.28 7.22
N GLN A 192 18.57 24.30 6.56
CA GLN A 192 18.19 24.68 5.20
C GLN A 192 18.54 23.56 4.20
N TRP A 193 19.75 23.00 4.29
CA TRP A 193 20.14 21.84 3.50
C TRP A 193 19.18 20.67 3.69
N GLY A 194 18.77 20.38 4.92
CA GLY A 194 17.82 19.29 5.22
C GLY A 194 16.47 19.48 4.51
N LYS A 195 15.93 20.71 4.55
CA LYS A 195 14.69 21.06 3.86
C LYS A 195 14.82 20.95 2.33
N GLU A 196 15.94 21.38 1.78
CA GLU A 196 16.23 21.29 0.34
C GLU A 196 16.36 19.85 -0.16
N HIS A 197 16.81 18.93 0.70
CA HIS A 197 16.94 17.50 0.39
C HIS A 197 15.68 16.69 0.71
N GLY A 198 14.58 17.35 1.09
CA GLY A 198 13.29 16.71 1.34
C GLY A 198 13.20 15.96 2.68
N TYR A 199 14.08 16.26 3.64
CA TYR A 199 13.93 15.71 4.98
C TYR A 199 12.80 16.41 5.73
N GLU A 200 11.91 15.61 6.32
CA GLU A 200 10.84 16.04 7.22
C GLU A 200 11.08 15.43 8.61
N TRP A 201 10.98 16.24 9.67
CA TRP A 201 11.27 15.83 11.05
C TRP A 201 10.36 16.50 12.09
#